data_AF-A0A844HXC0-F1
#
_entry.id   AF-A0A844HXC0-F1
#
_cell.length_a   1.000
_cell.length_b   1.000
_cell.length_c   1.000
_cell.angle_alpha   90.00
_cell.angle_beta   90.00
_cell.angle_gamma   90.00
#
_symmetry.space_group_name_H-M   'P 1'
#
loop_
_entity.id
_entity.type
_entity.pdbx_description
1 polymer ?
#
loop_
_entity_poly.entity_id
_entity_poly.type
_entity_poly.pdbx_seq_one_letter_code
_entity_poly.pdbx_strand_id
1 'polypeptide(L)'
;MTTSKATLVLSVLVLTLTGCKVTSSDSLHYPDSDGFVSGLFYDARDTGRHYPTSSWALGRDTEACRNEPLYFETHSGRVRVYGSPAYSETSFRAAASELERRIDGVLSRFQLRWPDFVEDRSAAVPYPRQVIGCLSPEVPHTEFVSASMAAVAFNPYYGQWPHETGRFVAHELAHFVQENLSRYDAGYSLLPYWFAEGQAVVAAGEPVAPVYQHYDYDPLWDITAADAANTPYRFEHYGLAYRYLEKANGALAMTVLLEMVQLLDWDGGFYGEVSTGESRAFVEAFNSAGLVDHRNNYLSFQRFRSDYHDLLNSSY
;
A
#
# COMPACT_ATOMS: atom_id res chain seq x y z
N MET A 1 -18.81 -13.91 47.85
CA MET A 1 -17.83 -12.96 47.28
C MET A 1 -17.59 -13.36 45.84
N THR A 2 -18.29 -12.71 44.92
CA THR A 2 -18.19 -12.94 43.47
C THR A 2 -17.73 -11.62 42.85
N THR A 3 -16.45 -11.54 42.53
CA THR A 3 -15.89 -10.40 41.80
C THR A 3 -16.10 -10.64 40.31
N SER A 4 -16.96 -9.80 39.74
CA SER A 4 -17.27 -9.75 38.31
C SER A 4 -16.03 -9.32 37.54
N LYS A 5 -15.64 -10.11 36.52
CA LYS A 5 -14.63 -9.73 35.54
C LYS A 5 -15.26 -8.71 34.59
N ALA A 6 -14.76 -7.48 34.60
CA ALA A 6 -15.09 -6.49 33.60
C ALA A 6 -14.49 -6.95 32.26
N THR A 7 -15.35 -7.43 31.37
CA THR A 7 -15.04 -7.66 29.97
C THR A 7 -14.88 -6.30 29.30
N LEU A 8 -13.64 -5.90 29.05
CA LEU A 8 -13.34 -4.71 28.25
C LEU A 8 -13.67 -5.07 26.79
N VAL A 9 -14.80 -4.59 26.31
CA VAL A 9 -15.18 -4.69 24.89
C VAL A 9 -14.30 -3.69 24.15
N LEU A 10 -13.22 -4.20 23.53
CA LEU A 10 -12.39 -3.45 22.60
C LEU A 10 -13.24 -3.26 21.33
N SER A 11 -13.71 -2.03 21.10
CA SER A 11 -14.39 -1.66 19.87
C SER A 11 -13.40 -1.77 18.71
N VAL A 12 -13.48 -2.86 17.94
CA VAL A 12 -12.75 -3.03 16.68
C VAL A 12 -13.34 -2.04 15.68
N LEU A 13 -12.70 -0.88 15.53
CA LEU A 13 -12.94 0.01 14.41
C LEU A 13 -12.28 -0.64 13.19
N VAL A 14 -13.07 -1.13 12.25
CA VAL A 14 -12.58 -1.56 10.94
C VAL A 14 -12.10 -0.30 10.23
N LEU A 15 -10.78 -0.06 10.28
CA LEU A 15 -10.11 1.03 9.59
C LEU A 15 -10.15 0.72 8.09
N THR A 16 -11.15 1.26 7.41
CA THR A 16 -11.19 1.32 5.96
C THR A 16 -10.21 2.39 5.49
N LEU A 17 -9.24 2.02 4.64
CA LEU A 17 -8.34 2.94 3.91
C LEU A 17 -9.10 3.78 2.86
N THR A 18 -10.24 4.35 3.22
CA THR A 18 -11.03 5.17 2.30
C THR A 18 -10.48 6.59 2.31
N GLY A 19 -9.57 6.86 1.38
CA GLY A 19 -9.07 8.20 1.12
C GLY A 19 -7.60 8.26 0.70
N CYS A 20 -7.12 7.34 -0.14
CA CYS A 20 -5.87 7.60 -0.87
C CYS A 20 -6.04 8.87 -1.72
N LYS A 21 -4.95 9.61 -1.97
CA LYS A 21 -4.90 10.88 -2.72
C LYS A 21 -5.60 10.86 -4.07
N VAL A 22 -5.80 9.67 -4.63
CA VAL A 22 -6.18 9.43 -6.00
C VAL A 22 -7.55 10.06 -6.26
N THR A 23 -7.57 11.35 -6.60
CA THR A 23 -8.69 12.00 -7.25
C THR A 23 -8.37 11.94 -8.72
N SER A 24 -9.04 11.06 -9.46
CA SER A 24 -8.91 11.02 -10.91
C SER A 24 -9.17 12.41 -11.50
N SER A 25 -8.27 12.93 -12.33
CA SER A 25 -8.61 14.09 -13.17
C SER A 25 -9.79 13.74 -14.08
N ASP A 26 -10.66 14.69 -14.41
CA ASP A 26 -11.76 14.53 -15.38
C ASP A 26 -11.27 14.16 -16.81
N SER A 27 -9.96 14.14 -17.04
CA SER A 27 -9.38 13.73 -18.32
C SER A 27 -9.32 12.20 -18.41
N LEU A 28 -10.18 11.67 -19.26
CA LEU A 28 -10.44 10.24 -19.42
C LEU A 28 -9.99 9.75 -20.80
N HIS A 29 -9.51 8.51 -20.86
CA HIS A 29 -9.06 7.85 -22.09
C HIS A 29 -9.59 6.42 -22.19
N TYR A 30 -9.67 5.91 -23.42
CA TYR A 30 -10.00 4.52 -23.70
C TYR A 30 -8.71 3.69 -23.67
N PRO A 31 -8.56 2.68 -22.78
CA PRO A 31 -7.36 1.85 -22.74
C PRO A 31 -7.11 1.22 -24.12
N ASP A 32 -5.94 1.50 -24.70
CA ASP A 32 -5.59 0.98 -26.02
C ASP A 32 -5.44 -0.55 -25.99
N SER A 33 -6.32 -1.23 -26.74
CA SER A 33 -6.38 -2.69 -26.79
C SER A 33 -5.21 -3.33 -27.54
N ASP A 34 -4.53 -2.57 -28.41
CA ASP A 34 -3.48 -3.11 -29.28
C ASP A 34 -2.18 -3.41 -28.52
N GLY A 35 -2.08 -2.96 -27.26
CA GLY A 35 -0.92 -3.16 -26.41
C GLY A 35 -1.09 -4.14 -25.25
N PHE A 36 -2.27 -4.73 -25.03
CA PHE A 36 -2.54 -5.52 -23.82
C PHE A 36 -1.59 -6.72 -23.67
N VAL A 37 -1.25 -7.01 -22.42
CA VAL A 37 -0.45 -8.20 -22.10
C VAL A 37 -1.24 -9.45 -22.51
N SER A 38 -0.51 -10.40 -23.09
CA SER A 38 -1.09 -11.66 -23.52
C SER A 38 -1.52 -12.50 -22.31
N GLY A 39 -2.63 -13.21 -22.42
CA GLY A 39 -3.13 -14.11 -21.37
C GLY A 39 -4.38 -14.86 -21.82
N LEU A 40 -4.93 -15.66 -20.92
CA LEU A 40 -6.10 -16.50 -21.15
C LEU A 40 -7.12 -16.37 -20.02
N PHE A 41 -8.39 -16.53 -20.37
CA PHE A 41 -9.49 -16.62 -19.41
C PHE A 41 -9.67 -18.05 -18.92
N TYR A 42 -9.97 -18.17 -17.63
CA TYR A 42 -10.19 -19.44 -16.96
C TYR A 42 -11.33 -19.31 -15.95
N ASP A 43 -11.87 -20.47 -15.56
CA ASP A 43 -12.81 -20.59 -14.46
C ASP A 43 -12.09 -21.22 -13.25
N ALA A 44 -12.20 -20.59 -12.08
CA ALA A 44 -11.65 -21.07 -10.83
C ALA A 44 -12.23 -22.42 -10.40
N ARG A 45 -13.48 -22.72 -10.79
CA ARG A 45 -14.14 -24.00 -10.50
C ARG A 45 -13.52 -25.15 -11.28
N ASP A 46 -13.03 -24.87 -12.48
CA ASP A 46 -12.36 -25.87 -13.33
C ASP A 46 -10.88 -26.02 -12.96
N THR A 47 -10.22 -24.90 -12.64
CA THR A 47 -8.78 -24.86 -12.37
C THR A 47 -8.40 -25.09 -10.91
N GLY A 48 -9.36 -25.00 -9.97
CA GLY A 48 -9.12 -25.01 -8.53
C GLY A 48 -8.38 -23.78 -7.98
N ARG A 49 -8.12 -22.78 -8.83
CA ARG A 49 -7.36 -21.57 -8.51
C ARG A 49 -8.32 -20.47 -8.07
N HIS A 50 -8.81 -20.57 -6.83
CA HIS A 50 -9.75 -19.61 -6.26
C HIS A 50 -9.08 -18.31 -5.82
N TYR A 51 -9.87 -17.23 -5.78
CA TYR A 51 -9.47 -15.94 -5.19
C TYR A 51 -9.10 -16.10 -3.71
N PRO A 52 -8.16 -15.31 -3.16
CA PRO A 52 -7.83 -15.34 -1.73
C PRO A 52 -9.07 -15.18 -0.84
N THR A 53 -9.17 -15.94 0.24
CA THR A 53 -10.35 -15.92 1.14
C THR A 53 -10.06 -15.40 2.54
N SER A 54 -8.78 -15.17 2.89
CA SER A 54 -8.36 -14.63 4.18
C SER A 54 -8.86 -13.20 4.36
N SER A 55 -9.94 -13.02 5.13
CA SER A 55 -10.60 -11.72 5.31
C SER A 55 -9.70 -10.66 5.93
N TRP A 56 -8.74 -11.05 6.76
CA TRP A 56 -7.81 -10.10 7.39
C TRP A 56 -6.77 -9.51 6.41
N ALA A 57 -6.53 -10.19 5.28
CA ALA A 57 -5.60 -9.77 4.23
C ALA A 57 -6.30 -9.03 3.07
N LEU A 58 -7.63 -8.93 3.11
CA LEU A 58 -8.47 -8.24 2.13
C LEU A 58 -9.08 -6.99 2.76
N GLY A 59 -9.14 -5.91 1.99
CA GLY A 59 -9.96 -4.73 2.29
C GLY A 59 -11.34 -4.83 1.63
N ARG A 60 -12.26 -3.94 2.01
CA ARG A 60 -13.63 -3.85 1.48
C ARG A 60 -13.67 -3.96 -0.05
N ASP A 61 -12.83 -3.20 -0.73
CA ASP A 61 -12.82 -3.15 -2.20
C ASP A 61 -12.37 -4.47 -2.83
N THR A 62 -11.37 -5.11 -2.22
CA THR A 62 -10.83 -6.39 -2.69
C THR A 62 -11.68 -7.59 -2.28
N GLU A 63 -12.57 -7.47 -1.29
CA GLU A 63 -13.49 -8.55 -0.91
C GLU A 63 -14.55 -8.82 -1.99
N ALA A 64 -14.84 -7.85 -2.85
CA ALA A 64 -15.86 -7.98 -3.90
C ALA A 64 -15.63 -9.19 -4.83
N CYS A 65 -14.37 -9.58 -5.06
CA CYS A 65 -14.03 -10.71 -5.93
C CYS A 65 -13.98 -12.07 -5.22
N ARG A 66 -14.27 -12.15 -3.91
CA ARG A 66 -14.12 -13.40 -3.12
C ARG A 66 -14.84 -14.59 -3.72
N ASN A 67 -15.99 -14.36 -4.34
CA ASN A 67 -16.83 -15.41 -4.91
C ASN A 67 -16.80 -15.43 -6.45
N GLU A 68 -15.93 -14.64 -7.07
CA GLU A 68 -15.89 -14.55 -8.53
C GLU A 68 -15.13 -15.73 -9.14
N PRO A 69 -15.76 -16.53 -10.03
CA PRO A 69 -15.12 -17.69 -10.61
C PRO A 69 -14.27 -17.35 -11.84
N LEU A 70 -14.61 -16.29 -12.58
CA LEU A 70 -13.91 -15.92 -13.80
C LEU A 70 -12.63 -15.16 -13.46
N TYR A 71 -11.53 -15.54 -14.11
CA TYR A 71 -10.31 -14.75 -14.08
C TYR A 71 -9.57 -14.76 -15.40
N PHE A 72 -8.79 -13.71 -15.61
CA PHE A 72 -7.77 -13.61 -16.65
C PHE A 72 -6.40 -13.84 -16.03
N GLU A 73 -5.60 -14.75 -16.59
CA GLU A 73 -4.22 -15.00 -16.18
C GLU A 73 -3.27 -14.67 -17.33
N THR A 74 -2.26 -13.87 -17.01
CA THR A 74 -1.20 -13.44 -17.93
C THR A 74 -0.30 -14.63 -18.32
N HIS A 75 0.25 -14.64 -19.53
CA HIS A 75 1.13 -15.75 -19.98
C HIS A 75 2.41 -15.87 -19.15
N SER A 76 2.91 -14.77 -18.58
CA SER A 76 4.03 -14.81 -17.64
C SER A 76 3.69 -15.57 -16.35
N GLY A 77 2.39 -15.75 -16.07
CA GLY A 77 1.88 -16.34 -14.85
C GLY A 77 2.06 -15.45 -13.63
N ARG A 78 2.46 -14.18 -13.79
CA ARG A 78 2.73 -13.23 -12.68
C ARG A 78 1.50 -12.50 -12.19
N VAL A 79 0.49 -12.32 -13.04
CA VAL A 79 -0.73 -11.58 -12.70
C VAL A 79 -1.96 -12.41 -13.01
N ARG A 80 -2.92 -12.40 -12.08
CA ARG A 80 -4.26 -12.96 -12.27
C ARG A 80 -5.31 -11.95 -11.81
N VAL A 81 -6.28 -11.63 -12.66
CA VAL A 81 -7.35 -10.66 -12.36
C VAL A 81 -8.70 -11.38 -12.32
N TYR A 82 -9.39 -11.29 -11.20
CA TYR A 82 -10.74 -11.83 -10.99
C TYR A 82 -11.80 -10.76 -11.16
N GLY A 83 -13.03 -11.17 -11.49
CA GLY A 83 -14.16 -10.27 -11.60
C GLY A 83 -15.41 -10.96 -12.13
N SER A 84 -16.52 -10.23 -12.09
CA SER A 84 -17.81 -10.72 -12.61
C SER A 84 -17.72 -11.07 -14.11
N PRO A 85 -18.34 -12.19 -14.55
CA PRO A 85 -18.52 -12.48 -15.98
C PRO A 85 -19.31 -11.40 -16.74
N ALA A 86 -19.99 -10.49 -16.04
CA ALA A 86 -20.67 -9.35 -16.65
C ALA A 86 -19.70 -8.24 -17.12
N TYR A 87 -18.45 -8.24 -16.66
CA TYR A 87 -17.45 -7.25 -17.07
C TYR A 87 -16.80 -7.61 -18.40
N SER A 88 -16.42 -6.59 -19.17
CA SER A 88 -15.83 -6.77 -20.49
C SER A 88 -14.43 -7.41 -20.41
N GLU A 89 -14.06 -8.17 -21.42
CA GLU A 89 -12.70 -8.70 -21.58
C GLU A 89 -11.63 -7.59 -21.53
N THR A 90 -11.93 -6.42 -22.09
CA THR A 90 -11.09 -5.22 -22.02
C THR A 90 -10.77 -4.82 -20.58
N SER A 91 -11.75 -4.89 -19.66
CA SER A 91 -11.56 -4.55 -18.24
C SER A 91 -10.50 -5.43 -17.59
N PHE A 92 -10.60 -6.75 -17.80
CA PHE A 92 -9.66 -7.73 -17.24
C PHE A 92 -8.25 -7.53 -17.80
N ARG A 93 -8.15 -7.39 -19.13
CA ARG A 93 -6.87 -7.21 -19.81
C ARG A 93 -6.19 -5.89 -19.47
N ALA A 94 -6.96 -4.81 -19.33
CA ALA A 94 -6.43 -3.50 -18.94
C ALA A 94 -5.83 -3.54 -17.53
N ALA A 95 -6.58 -4.08 -16.55
CA ALA A 95 -6.08 -4.24 -15.18
C ALA A 95 -4.85 -5.16 -15.13
N ALA A 96 -4.89 -6.29 -15.82
CA ALA A 96 -3.75 -7.21 -15.88
C ALA A 96 -2.51 -6.56 -16.50
N SER A 97 -2.70 -5.76 -17.55
CA SER A 97 -1.62 -5.05 -18.24
C SER A 97 -0.96 -4.00 -17.35
N GLU A 98 -1.74 -3.22 -16.60
CA GLU A 98 -1.17 -2.22 -15.69
C GLU A 98 -0.45 -2.88 -14.51
N LEU A 99 -1.01 -3.93 -13.91
CA LEU A 99 -0.31 -4.66 -12.86
C LEU A 99 1.02 -5.23 -13.36
N GLU A 100 1.03 -5.88 -14.52
CA GLU A 100 2.22 -6.54 -15.05
C GLU A 100 3.30 -5.57 -15.50
N ARG A 101 2.94 -4.44 -16.12
CA ARG A 101 3.92 -3.44 -16.59
C ARG A 101 4.54 -2.64 -15.46
N ARG A 102 3.84 -2.48 -14.32
CA ARG A 102 4.26 -1.56 -13.25
C ARG A 102 4.97 -2.26 -12.10
N ILE A 103 4.63 -3.51 -11.80
CA ILE A 103 5.14 -4.21 -10.61
C ILE A 103 6.67 -4.21 -10.52
N ASP A 104 7.40 -4.42 -11.62
CA ASP A 104 8.88 -4.41 -11.58
C ASP A 104 9.44 -3.02 -11.29
N GLY A 105 8.81 -1.97 -11.82
CA GLY A 105 9.17 -0.58 -11.52
C GLY A 105 8.96 -0.26 -10.04
N VAL A 106 7.83 -0.68 -9.48
CA VAL A 106 7.55 -0.51 -8.05
C VAL A 106 8.54 -1.30 -7.20
N LEU A 107 8.72 -2.60 -7.45
CA LEU A 107 9.66 -3.43 -6.68
C LEU A 107 11.09 -2.88 -6.71
N SER A 108 11.53 -2.30 -7.82
CA SER A 108 12.85 -1.66 -7.91
C SER A 108 13.02 -0.47 -6.95
N ARG A 109 11.93 0.25 -6.62
CA ARG A 109 11.95 1.33 -5.62
C ARG A 109 12.17 0.78 -4.21
N PHE A 110 11.69 -0.43 -3.96
CA PHE A 110 11.92 -1.19 -2.73
C PHE A 110 13.23 -2.00 -2.79
N GLN A 111 14.08 -1.84 -3.80
CA GLN A 111 15.31 -2.62 -3.97
C GLN A 111 15.08 -4.13 -4.08
N LEU A 112 13.91 -4.54 -4.55
CA LEU A 112 13.51 -5.94 -4.73
C LEU A 112 13.41 -6.30 -6.21
N ARG A 113 13.64 -7.57 -6.51
CA ARG A 113 13.20 -8.19 -7.77
C ARG A 113 11.99 -9.09 -7.51
N TRP A 114 11.31 -9.47 -8.57
CA TRP A 114 10.14 -10.36 -8.45
C TRP A 114 10.38 -11.64 -7.67
N PRO A 115 11.47 -12.41 -7.90
CA PRO A 115 11.70 -13.64 -7.12
C PRO A 115 11.88 -13.36 -5.64
N ASP A 116 12.63 -12.31 -5.30
CA ASP A 116 12.90 -11.88 -3.93
C ASP A 116 11.58 -11.51 -3.23
N PHE A 117 10.75 -10.67 -3.86
CA PHE A 117 9.44 -10.29 -3.31
C PHE A 117 8.49 -11.47 -3.08
N VAL A 118 8.47 -12.46 -3.97
CA VAL A 118 7.62 -13.66 -3.80
C VAL A 118 8.11 -14.53 -2.63
N GLU A 119 9.40 -14.50 -2.33
CA GLU A 119 10.04 -15.18 -1.19
C GLU A 119 9.82 -14.42 0.13
N ASP A 120 9.99 -13.10 0.10
CA ASP A 120 10.03 -12.23 1.29
C ASP A 120 8.65 -11.80 1.81
N ARG A 121 7.59 -11.92 1.01
CA ARG A 121 6.22 -11.60 1.47
C ARG A 121 5.80 -12.45 2.67
N SER A 122 4.87 -11.91 3.48
CA SER A 122 4.38 -12.56 4.69
C SER A 122 4.15 -14.08 4.55
N ALA A 123 4.87 -14.85 5.36
CA ALA A 123 4.73 -16.30 5.42
C ALA A 123 3.39 -16.75 6.05
N ALA A 124 2.70 -15.88 6.78
CA ALA A 124 1.43 -16.19 7.42
C ALA A 124 0.27 -16.33 6.42
N VAL A 125 0.41 -15.77 5.21
CA VAL A 125 -0.62 -15.86 4.17
C VAL A 125 -0.17 -16.78 3.06
N PRO A 126 -0.98 -17.80 2.70
CA PRO A 126 -0.72 -18.62 1.53
C PRO A 126 -1.05 -17.84 0.26
N TYR A 127 -0.20 -16.89 -0.12
CA TYR A 127 -0.38 -16.12 -1.33
C TYR A 127 -0.11 -16.96 -2.57
N PRO A 128 -0.91 -16.83 -3.64
CA PRO A 128 -0.51 -17.30 -4.96
C PRO A 128 0.79 -16.59 -5.36
N ARG A 129 1.70 -17.21 -6.12
CA ARG A 129 2.97 -16.58 -6.59
C ARG A 129 2.73 -15.50 -7.67
N GLN A 130 1.66 -14.73 -7.52
CA GLN A 130 1.04 -13.84 -8.48
C GLN A 130 0.59 -12.56 -7.76
N VAL A 131 0.60 -11.45 -8.47
CA VAL A 131 -0.22 -10.29 -8.10
C VAL A 131 -1.66 -10.61 -8.43
N ILE A 132 -2.55 -10.46 -7.46
CA ILE A 132 -3.98 -10.69 -7.63
C ILE A 132 -4.67 -9.36 -7.87
N GLY A 133 -5.34 -9.26 -9.00
CA GLY A 133 -6.24 -8.15 -9.32
C GLY A 133 -7.70 -8.51 -9.04
N CYS A 134 -8.50 -7.51 -8.68
CA CYS A 134 -9.94 -7.63 -8.51
C CYS A 134 -10.66 -6.51 -9.26
N LEU A 135 -11.56 -6.83 -10.18
CA LEU A 135 -12.48 -5.86 -10.75
C LEU A 135 -13.67 -5.68 -9.80
N SER A 136 -13.65 -4.58 -9.05
CA SER A 136 -14.54 -4.36 -7.92
C SER A 136 -15.38 -3.10 -8.09
N PRO A 137 -16.71 -3.21 -8.11
CA PRO A 137 -17.60 -2.04 -8.17
C PRO A 137 -17.60 -1.25 -6.86
N GLU A 138 -17.00 -1.78 -5.78
CA GLU A 138 -16.87 -1.10 -4.50
C GLU A 138 -15.79 0.00 -4.53
N VAL A 139 -14.80 -0.10 -5.44
CA VAL A 139 -13.80 0.95 -5.64
C VAL A 139 -14.50 2.20 -6.19
N PRO A 140 -14.48 3.35 -5.50
CA PRO A 140 -15.10 4.57 -6.00
C PRO A 140 -14.49 5.02 -7.33
N HIS A 141 -15.29 5.66 -8.18
CA HIS A 141 -14.77 6.24 -9.43
C HIS A 141 -13.68 7.29 -9.20
N THR A 142 -13.71 7.98 -8.05
CA THR A 142 -12.71 8.98 -7.69
C THR A 142 -11.35 8.35 -7.42
N GLU A 143 -11.30 7.22 -6.71
CA GLU A 143 -10.07 6.51 -6.31
C GLU A 143 -9.52 5.61 -7.41
N PHE A 144 -10.41 4.99 -8.20
CA PHE A 144 -10.12 4.14 -9.37
C PHE A 144 -9.36 2.83 -9.08
N VAL A 145 -8.40 2.80 -8.16
CA VAL A 145 -7.67 1.61 -7.70
C VAL A 145 -7.49 1.68 -6.18
N SER A 146 -7.48 0.52 -5.52
CA SER A 146 -7.29 0.38 -4.08
C SER A 146 -6.58 -0.94 -3.78
N ALA A 147 -5.52 -0.92 -2.97
CA ALA A 147 -4.77 -2.12 -2.62
C ALA A 147 -5.04 -2.62 -1.20
N SER A 148 -4.84 -3.92 -1.04
CA SER A 148 -4.75 -4.62 0.24
C SER A 148 -3.53 -5.53 0.22
N MET A 149 -3.27 -6.24 1.30
CA MET A 149 -2.18 -7.22 1.36
C MET A 149 -2.35 -8.36 0.33
N ALA A 150 -3.58 -8.79 0.04
CA ALA A 150 -3.83 -9.94 -0.82
C ALA A 150 -4.15 -9.62 -2.27
N ALA A 151 -4.60 -8.39 -2.58
CA ALA A 151 -5.04 -8.04 -3.91
C ALA A 151 -5.05 -6.53 -4.16
N VAL A 152 -5.06 -6.16 -5.44
CA VAL A 152 -5.27 -4.79 -5.95
C VAL A 152 -6.62 -4.72 -6.66
N ALA A 153 -7.55 -3.95 -6.12
CA ALA A 153 -8.87 -3.74 -6.68
C ALA A 153 -8.89 -2.56 -7.66
N PHE A 154 -9.66 -2.70 -8.73
CA PHE A 154 -9.88 -1.70 -9.77
C PHE A 154 -11.36 -1.45 -9.92
N ASN A 155 -11.77 -0.19 -10.07
CA ASN A 155 -13.13 0.11 -10.52
C ASN A 155 -13.35 -0.53 -11.91
N PRO A 156 -14.39 -1.37 -12.08
CA PRO A 156 -14.64 -2.07 -13.32
C PRO A 156 -14.95 -1.06 -14.42
N TYR A 157 -14.21 -1.18 -15.51
CA TYR A 157 -14.27 -0.34 -16.69
C TYR A 157 -15.70 -0.16 -17.27
N TYR A 158 -16.11 1.10 -17.50
CA TYR A 158 -17.35 1.49 -18.19
C TYR A 158 -17.12 2.30 -19.48
N GLY A 159 -15.90 2.28 -20.04
CA GLY A 159 -15.58 2.96 -21.30
C GLY A 159 -14.43 3.96 -21.23
N GLN A 160 -13.98 4.35 -20.02
CA GLN A 160 -13.01 5.43 -19.81
C GLN A 160 -12.21 5.21 -18.50
N TRP A 161 -10.88 5.31 -18.59
CA TRP A 161 -9.93 5.27 -17.47
C TRP A 161 -9.19 6.62 -17.34
N PRO A 162 -8.74 7.02 -16.15
CA PRO A 162 -7.97 8.26 -15.99
C PRO A 162 -6.69 8.24 -16.82
N HIS A 163 -6.31 9.37 -17.43
CA HIS A 163 -5.02 9.48 -18.14
C HIS A 163 -3.80 9.12 -17.26
N GLU A 164 -3.91 9.36 -15.96
CA GLU A 164 -2.87 9.11 -14.97
C GLU A 164 -2.91 7.69 -14.39
N THR A 165 -3.68 6.77 -14.99
CA THR A 165 -3.85 5.38 -14.54
C THR A 165 -2.53 4.72 -14.14
N GLY A 166 -1.49 4.84 -14.96
CA GLY A 166 -0.22 4.17 -14.69
C GLY A 166 0.44 4.65 -13.38
N ARG A 167 0.22 5.91 -12.99
CA ARG A 167 0.71 6.48 -11.73
C ARG A 167 -0.12 5.98 -10.55
N PHE A 168 -1.44 5.96 -10.69
CA PHE A 168 -2.35 5.47 -9.65
C PHE A 168 -2.14 3.98 -9.34
N VAL A 169 -1.97 3.16 -10.38
CA VAL A 169 -1.66 1.74 -10.21
C VAL A 169 -0.30 1.54 -9.56
N ALA A 170 0.71 2.36 -9.90
CA ALA A 170 2.02 2.27 -9.25
C ALA A 170 1.96 2.65 -7.76
N HIS A 171 1.13 3.64 -7.38
CA HIS A 171 0.89 4.03 -5.99
C HIS A 171 0.26 2.89 -5.20
N GLU A 172 -0.84 2.32 -5.70
CA GLU A 172 -1.51 1.21 -5.04
C GLU A 172 -0.67 -0.08 -5.01
N LEU A 173 0.14 -0.33 -6.03
CA LEU A 173 1.12 -1.42 -5.99
C LEU A 173 2.19 -1.18 -4.92
N ALA A 174 2.57 0.06 -4.62
CA ALA A 174 3.47 0.36 -3.52
C ALA A 174 2.83 0.00 -2.17
N HIS A 175 1.54 0.29 -1.98
CA HIS A 175 0.79 -0.18 -0.81
C HIS A 175 0.71 -1.71 -0.75
N PHE A 176 0.42 -2.39 -1.87
CA PHE A 176 0.46 -3.85 -1.93
C PHE A 176 1.81 -4.42 -1.46
N VAL A 177 2.94 -3.84 -1.93
CA VAL A 177 4.28 -4.26 -1.51
C VAL A 177 4.54 -3.96 -0.04
N GLN A 178 4.22 -2.74 0.43
CA GLN A 178 4.36 -2.34 1.83
C GLN A 178 3.67 -3.31 2.78
N GLU A 179 2.40 -3.60 2.53
CA GLU A 179 1.59 -4.46 3.38
C GLU A 179 2.15 -5.89 3.41
N ASN A 180 2.70 -6.39 2.28
CA ASN A 180 3.34 -7.70 2.22
C ASN A 180 4.69 -7.79 2.94
N LEU A 181 5.44 -6.67 3.03
CA LEU A 181 6.76 -6.62 3.66
C LEU A 181 6.71 -6.20 5.13
N SER A 182 5.64 -5.53 5.57
CA SER A 182 5.57 -4.92 6.90
C SER A 182 4.59 -5.56 7.87
N ARG A 183 3.72 -6.47 7.40
CA ARG A 183 2.76 -7.16 8.26
C ARG A 183 2.93 -8.67 8.17
N TYR A 184 2.87 -9.35 9.30
CA TYR A 184 2.85 -10.80 9.36
C TYR A 184 1.40 -11.29 9.42
N ASP A 185 0.67 -11.03 10.50
CA ASP A 185 -0.73 -11.43 10.69
C ASP A 185 -1.63 -10.35 11.32
N ALA A 186 -1.09 -9.15 11.58
CA ALA A 186 -1.87 -8.01 12.01
C ALA A 186 -3.08 -7.77 11.09
N GLY A 187 -4.26 -7.54 11.68
CA GLY A 187 -5.50 -7.25 10.93
C GLY A 187 -5.64 -5.81 10.44
N TYR A 188 -4.62 -4.97 10.65
CA TYR A 188 -4.59 -3.55 10.32
C TYR A 188 -3.17 -3.14 9.85
N SER A 189 -3.04 -2.01 9.16
CA SER A 189 -1.71 -1.52 8.75
C SER A 189 -0.86 -1.14 9.96
N LEU A 190 0.39 -1.59 9.99
CA LEU A 190 1.34 -1.25 11.04
C LEU A 190 2.11 0.03 10.74
N LEU A 191 2.01 0.54 9.51
CA LEU A 191 2.68 1.75 9.09
C LEU A 191 1.82 2.97 9.43
N PRO A 192 2.41 4.06 9.98
CA PRO A 192 1.71 5.33 10.08
C PRO A 192 1.27 5.82 8.71
N TYR A 193 0.11 6.45 8.65
CA TYR A 193 -0.53 6.89 7.40
C TYR A 193 0.39 7.80 6.57
N TRP A 194 1.04 8.79 7.19
CA TRP A 194 2.01 9.65 6.52
C TRP A 194 3.19 8.88 5.90
N PHE A 195 3.63 7.78 6.52
CA PHE A 195 4.79 7.01 6.04
C PHE A 195 4.37 6.14 4.86
N ALA A 196 3.26 5.40 4.99
CA ALA A 196 2.73 4.54 3.96
C ALA A 196 2.44 5.33 2.68
N GLU A 197 1.69 6.42 2.80
CA GLU A 197 1.36 7.32 1.69
C GLU A 197 2.60 8.04 1.15
N GLY A 198 3.50 8.50 2.02
CA GLY A 198 4.72 9.21 1.61
C GLY A 198 5.65 8.34 0.77
N GLN A 199 5.83 7.08 1.16
CA GLN A 199 6.61 6.11 0.38
C GLN A 199 5.91 5.75 -0.93
N ALA A 200 4.58 5.61 -0.94
CA ALA A 200 3.82 5.33 -2.16
C ALA A 200 3.91 6.50 -3.17
N VAL A 201 3.79 7.75 -2.70
CA VAL A 201 4.01 8.98 -3.48
C VAL A 201 5.39 8.95 -4.15
N VAL A 202 6.45 8.65 -3.40
CA VAL A 202 7.81 8.61 -3.94
C VAL A 202 8.01 7.44 -4.89
N ALA A 203 7.48 6.26 -4.58
CA ALA A 203 7.59 5.07 -5.43
C ALA A 203 6.88 5.23 -6.79
N ALA A 204 5.69 5.85 -6.79
CA ALA A 204 4.89 6.13 -7.97
C ALA A 204 5.40 7.33 -8.79
N GLY A 205 6.37 8.09 -8.26
CA GLY A 205 6.90 9.30 -8.92
C GLY A 205 5.89 10.45 -8.92
N GLU A 206 5.07 10.55 -7.89
CA GLU A 206 4.14 11.65 -7.69
C GLU A 206 4.85 12.95 -7.28
N PRO A 207 4.16 14.11 -7.42
CA PRO A 207 4.67 15.37 -6.89
C PRO A 207 4.97 15.28 -5.39
N VAL A 208 6.12 15.83 -5.01
CA VAL A 208 6.57 15.93 -3.63
C VAL A 208 6.84 17.40 -3.33
N ALA A 209 6.38 17.88 -2.18
CA ALA A 209 6.50 19.26 -1.78
C ALA A 209 7.98 19.69 -1.83
N PRO A 210 8.28 20.89 -2.34
CA PRO A 210 9.60 21.45 -2.23
C PRO A 210 9.91 21.70 -0.75
N VAL A 211 11.15 21.47 -0.36
CA VAL A 211 11.52 21.50 1.06
C VAL A 211 11.25 22.87 1.69
N TYR A 212 11.37 23.99 0.97
CA TYR A 212 11.08 25.33 1.52
C TYR A 212 9.61 25.52 1.95
N GLN A 213 8.69 24.65 1.53
CA GLN A 213 7.29 24.62 1.95
C GLN A 213 7.06 23.77 3.19
N HIS A 214 8.10 23.23 3.84
CA HIS A 214 7.92 22.26 4.92
C HIS A 214 7.07 22.76 6.11
N TYR A 215 6.94 24.07 6.32
CA TYR A 215 6.06 24.65 7.36
C TYR A 215 4.58 24.71 6.96
N ASP A 216 4.23 24.41 5.71
CA ASP A 216 2.84 24.49 5.24
C ASP A 216 1.98 23.29 5.72
N TYR A 217 2.63 22.23 6.23
CA TYR A 217 1.95 21.04 6.75
C TYR A 217 2.84 20.23 7.69
N ASP A 218 2.25 19.63 8.73
CA ASP A 218 2.94 18.81 9.72
C ASP A 218 2.60 17.32 9.52
N PRO A 219 3.23 16.62 8.56
CA PRO A 219 2.80 15.29 8.11
C PRO A 219 2.88 14.21 9.21
N LEU A 220 3.81 14.35 10.16
CA LEU A 220 4.08 13.32 11.17
C LEU A 220 3.00 13.22 12.25
N TRP A 221 1.97 14.08 12.21
CA TRP A 221 0.78 13.97 13.06
C TRP A 221 -0.33 13.12 12.45
N ASP A 222 -0.24 12.81 11.16
CA ASP A 222 -1.24 12.01 10.46
C ASP A 222 -0.89 10.53 10.57
N ILE A 223 -1.27 9.95 11.70
CA ILE A 223 -0.97 8.55 12.03
C ILE A 223 -1.98 7.61 11.40
N THR A 224 -3.24 8.03 11.37
CA THR A 224 -4.33 7.37 10.69
C THR A 224 -4.97 8.33 9.68
N ALA A 225 -5.75 7.80 8.74
CA ALA A 225 -6.51 8.62 7.80
C ALA A 225 -7.51 9.57 8.50
N ALA A 226 -7.93 9.25 9.74
CA ALA A 226 -8.84 10.08 10.52
C ALA A 226 -8.16 11.31 11.16
N ASP A 227 -6.83 11.27 11.33
CA ASP A 227 -6.04 12.38 11.86
C ASP A 227 -5.79 13.45 10.77
N ALA A 228 -5.77 13.02 9.51
CA ALA A 228 -5.40 13.83 8.37
C ALA A 228 -6.39 14.96 8.07
N ALA A 229 -5.87 16.18 7.94
CA ALA A 229 -6.66 17.31 7.46
C ALA A 229 -7.15 17.07 6.03
N ASN A 230 -8.35 17.55 5.68
CA ASN A 230 -8.91 17.38 4.33
C ASN A 230 -8.31 18.37 3.30
N THR A 231 -6.99 18.31 3.10
CA THR A 231 -6.21 19.16 2.18
C THR A 231 -5.46 18.30 1.16
N PRO A 232 -5.72 18.44 -0.15
CA PRO A 232 -5.10 17.57 -1.17
C PRO A 232 -3.57 17.61 -1.24
N TYR A 233 -2.96 18.75 -0.90
CA TYR A 233 -1.49 18.89 -0.93
C TYR A 233 -0.78 18.10 0.19
N ARG A 234 -1.49 17.60 1.21
CA ARG A 234 -0.89 16.85 2.34
C ARG A 234 -0.01 15.68 1.89
N PHE A 235 -0.41 14.99 0.82
CA PHE A 235 0.35 13.86 0.28
C PHE A 235 1.70 14.28 -0.29
N GLU A 236 1.82 15.49 -0.84
CA GLU A 236 3.11 16.02 -1.26
C GLU A 236 4.04 16.22 -0.05
N HIS A 237 3.50 16.54 1.12
CA HIS A 237 4.25 16.66 2.38
C HIS A 237 4.56 15.31 3.02
N TYR A 238 3.67 14.31 2.90
CA TYR A 238 4.00 12.92 3.25
C TYR A 238 5.21 12.44 2.42
N GLY A 239 5.18 12.68 1.11
CA GLY A 239 6.30 12.39 0.23
C GLY A 239 7.58 13.14 0.63
N LEU A 240 7.47 14.37 1.13
CA LEU A 240 8.62 15.15 1.58
C LEU A 240 9.24 14.54 2.84
N ALA A 241 8.41 14.15 3.81
CA ALA A 241 8.86 13.49 5.03
C ALA A 241 9.53 12.15 4.75
N TYR A 242 8.91 11.29 3.93
CA TYR A 242 9.54 10.03 3.52
C TYR A 242 10.86 10.27 2.75
N ARG A 243 10.86 11.20 1.79
CA ARG A 243 12.04 11.49 0.97
C ARG A 243 13.22 12.04 1.78
N TYR A 244 12.96 12.70 2.91
CA TYR A 244 14.01 13.08 3.86
C TYR A 244 14.76 11.85 4.38
N LEU A 245 14.00 10.86 4.87
CA LEU A 245 14.56 9.61 5.41
C LEU A 245 15.30 8.83 4.32
N GLU A 246 14.67 8.65 3.16
CA GLU A 246 15.25 7.93 2.03
C GLU A 246 16.55 8.58 1.53
N LYS A 247 16.63 9.92 1.46
CA LYS A 247 17.85 10.61 1.02
C LYS A 247 19.02 10.43 1.99
N ALA A 248 18.76 10.41 3.30
CA ALA A 248 19.80 10.26 4.30
C ALA A 248 20.26 8.80 4.48
N ASN A 249 19.35 7.84 4.27
CA ASN A 249 19.58 6.43 4.62
C ASN A 249 19.64 5.47 3.42
N GLY A 250 19.11 5.88 2.27
CA GLY A 250 18.97 5.06 1.07
C GLY A 250 17.71 4.20 1.06
N ALA A 251 17.27 3.83 -0.14
CA ALA A 251 16.05 3.03 -0.35
C ALA A 251 16.12 1.64 0.31
N LEU A 252 17.29 1.00 0.30
CA LEU A 252 17.45 -0.33 0.93
C LEU A 252 17.16 -0.29 2.43
N ALA A 253 17.63 0.76 3.14
CA ALA A 253 17.35 0.90 4.57
C ALA A 253 15.86 1.09 4.85
N MET A 254 15.13 1.77 3.94
CA MET A 254 13.68 1.92 4.07
C MET A 254 12.93 0.61 3.79
N THR A 255 13.43 -0.25 2.91
CA THR A 255 12.88 -1.60 2.71
C THR A 255 13.13 -2.48 3.93
N VAL A 256 14.37 -2.50 4.44
CA VAL A 256 14.73 -3.25 5.65
C VAL A 256 13.90 -2.80 6.86
N LEU A 257 13.57 -1.52 6.94
CA LEU A 257 12.63 -1.02 7.96
C LEU A 257 11.29 -1.76 7.90
N LEU A 258 10.70 -1.96 6.72
CA LEU A 258 9.44 -2.70 6.57
C LEU A 258 9.58 -4.15 7.06
N GLU A 259 10.64 -4.85 6.64
CA GLU A 259 10.92 -6.22 7.07
C GLU A 259 11.10 -6.32 8.60
N MET A 260 11.73 -5.33 9.22
CA MET A 260 11.83 -5.24 10.68
C MET A 260 10.47 -5.06 11.33
N VAL A 261 9.56 -4.26 10.77
CA VAL A 261 8.18 -4.14 11.27
C VAL A 261 7.47 -5.49 11.23
N GLN A 262 7.59 -6.23 10.11
CA GLN A 262 6.98 -7.56 9.98
C GLN A 262 7.56 -8.56 10.97
N LEU A 263 8.88 -8.55 11.20
CA LEU A 263 9.53 -9.42 12.18
C LEU A 263 8.99 -9.14 13.60
N LEU A 264 8.80 -7.86 13.95
CA LEU A 264 8.27 -7.45 15.26
C LEU A 264 6.78 -7.76 15.43
N ASP A 265 6.01 -7.76 14.35
CA ASP A 265 4.62 -8.27 14.32
C ASP A 265 4.61 -9.77 14.60
N TRP A 266 5.48 -10.53 13.92
CA TRP A 266 5.57 -11.99 14.04
C TRP A 266 6.01 -12.47 15.42
N ASP A 267 7.03 -11.85 16.03
CA ASP A 267 7.54 -12.23 17.36
C ASP A 267 6.52 -11.95 18.48
N GLY A 268 5.51 -11.13 18.19
CA GLY A 268 4.38 -10.84 19.08
C GLY A 268 4.73 -10.06 20.35
N GLY A 269 5.94 -9.50 20.41
CA GLY A 269 6.38 -8.65 21.52
C GLY A 269 5.88 -7.20 21.43
N PHE A 270 5.45 -6.76 20.25
CA PHE A 270 5.26 -5.34 19.91
C PHE A 270 3.84 -4.99 19.46
N TYR A 271 2.84 -5.65 20.05
CA TYR A 271 1.43 -5.36 19.76
C TYR A 271 0.95 -4.01 20.32
N GLY A 272 0.02 -3.39 19.61
CA GLY A 272 -0.66 -2.16 20.00
C GLY A 272 0.15 -0.91 19.65
N GLU A 273 -0.24 0.20 20.26
CA GLU A 273 0.25 1.52 19.90
C GLU A 273 1.11 2.14 21.01
N VAL A 274 1.96 3.09 20.63
CA VAL A 274 2.61 4.01 21.57
C VAL A 274 1.65 5.15 21.95
N SER A 275 2.01 5.97 22.94
CA SER A 275 1.14 7.06 23.42
C SER A 275 0.75 8.08 22.36
N THR A 276 1.52 8.15 21.27
CA THR A 276 1.26 9.04 20.15
C THR A 276 0.30 8.44 19.12
N GLY A 277 0.08 7.11 19.11
CA GLY A 277 -0.86 6.41 18.22
C GLY A 277 -0.19 5.48 17.19
N GLU A 278 1.11 5.62 16.93
CA GLU A 278 1.81 4.71 16.01
C GLU A 278 1.89 3.30 16.56
N SER A 279 1.95 2.31 15.67
CA SER A 279 2.21 0.93 16.08
C SER A 279 3.56 0.83 16.80
N ARG A 280 3.60 0.04 17.88
CA ARG A 280 4.85 -0.20 18.61
C ARG A 280 5.89 -0.89 17.74
N ALA A 281 5.46 -1.79 16.86
CA ALA A 281 6.32 -2.46 15.89
C ALA A 281 7.03 -1.44 14.97
N PHE A 282 6.31 -0.45 14.42
CA PHE A 282 6.92 0.60 13.60
C PHE A 282 7.92 1.46 14.36
N VAL A 283 7.55 1.93 15.55
CA VAL A 283 8.42 2.79 16.35
C VAL A 283 9.69 2.05 16.77
N GLU A 284 9.57 0.78 17.17
CA GLU A 284 10.72 -0.04 17.53
C GLU A 284 11.60 -0.33 16.31
N ALA A 285 11.02 -0.70 15.17
CA ALA A 285 11.76 -0.90 13.93
C ALA A 285 12.55 0.36 13.54
N PHE A 286 11.91 1.53 13.60
CA PHE A 286 12.54 2.81 13.26
C PHE A 286 13.75 3.11 14.15
N ASN A 287 13.60 2.93 15.46
CA ASN A 287 14.68 3.16 16.41
C ASN A 287 15.79 2.10 16.28
N SER A 288 15.44 0.86 15.96
CA SER A 288 16.40 -0.24 15.82
C SER A 288 17.14 -0.23 14.48
N ALA A 289 16.56 0.36 13.43
CA ALA A 289 17.14 0.42 12.09
C ALA A 289 18.41 1.31 12.00
N GLY A 290 18.75 2.04 13.06
CA GLY A 290 19.95 2.87 13.09
C GLY A 290 19.90 4.04 12.10
N LEU A 291 18.70 4.54 11.80
CA LEU A 291 18.51 5.63 10.85
C LEU A 291 19.24 6.89 11.29
N VAL A 292 19.69 7.68 10.32
CA VAL A 292 20.41 8.93 10.51
C VAL A 292 19.71 10.11 9.84
N ASP A 293 20.01 11.31 10.33
CA ASP A 293 19.68 12.57 9.67
C ASP A 293 20.68 12.90 8.53
N HIS A 294 20.42 13.99 7.81
CA HIS A 294 21.30 14.48 6.72
C HIS A 294 22.74 14.83 7.16
N ARG A 295 23.02 14.92 8.47
CA ARG A 295 24.34 15.17 9.05
C ARG A 295 24.97 13.89 9.61
N ASN A 296 24.38 12.73 9.33
CA ASN A 296 24.84 11.43 9.80
C ASN A 296 24.76 11.26 11.33
N ASN A 297 23.87 11.99 12.01
CA ASN A 297 23.58 11.72 13.42
C ASN A 297 22.40 10.76 13.54
N TYR A 298 22.44 9.86 14.53
CA TYR A 298 21.33 8.96 14.82
C TYR A 298 20.01 9.72 14.98
N LEU A 299 18.96 9.18 14.36
CA LEU A 299 17.64 9.75 14.27
C LEU A 299 16.64 8.74 14.84
N SER A 300 16.25 8.93 16.10
CA SER A 300 15.12 8.19 16.67
C SER A 300 13.81 8.70 16.08
N PHE A 301 12.76 7.88 16.14
CA PHE A 301 11.43 8.29 15.70
C PHE A 301 10.93 9.53 16.44
N GLN A 302 11.11 9.57 17.76
CA GLN A 302 10.73 10.72 18.58
C GLN A 302 11.41 12.01 18.13
N ARG A 303 12.73 11.94 17.83
CA ARG A 303 13.49 13.10 17.35
C ARG A 303 13.03 13.52 15.96
N PHE A 304 12.80 12.57 15.07
CA PHE A 304 12.28 12.90 13.73
C PHE A 304 10.94 13.62 13.81
N ARG A 305 10.05 13.16 14.70
CA ARG A 305 8.75 13.78 14.94
C ARG A 305 8.85 15.17 15.56
N SER A 306 9.67 15.36 16.59
CA SER A 306 9.76 16.65 17.28
C SER A 306 10.51 17.71 16.47
N ASP A 307 11.53 17.30 15.72
CA ASP A 307 12.49 18.21 15.09
C ASP A 307 12.27 18.30 13.58
N TYR A 308 11.19 17.72 13.03
CA TYR A 308 10.95 17.59 11.58
C TYR A 308 11.24 18.87 10.79
N HIS A 309 10.68 20.01 11.22
CA HIS A 309 10.88 21.26 10.52
C HIS A 309 12.31 21.79 10.68
N ASP A 310 12.91 21.66 11.85
CA ASP A 310 14.31 22.07 12.07
C ASP A 310 15.28 21.22 11.24
N LEU A 311 15.01 19.92 11.12
CA LEU A 311 15.74 18.98 10.29
C LEU A 311 15.66 19.36 8.81
N LEU A 312 14.50 19.76 8.30
CA LEU A 312 14.34 20.20 6.91
C LEU A 312 14.95 21.57 6.65
N ASN A 313 14.81 22.51 7.59
CA ASN A 313 15.41 23.84 7.48
C ASN A 313 16.94 23.76 7.43
N SER A 314 17.54 22.79 8.13
CA SER A 314 18.99 22.59 8.19
C SER A 314 19.58 21.69 7.09
N SER A 315 18.73 21.13 6.23
CA SER A 315 19.14 20.28 5.09
C SER A 315 19.63 21.07 3.87
N TYR A 316 19.79 22.39 4.02
CA TYR A 316 20.34 23.33 3.04
C TYR A 316 21.49 24.15 3.61
#